data_AF-A0A0C9WV59-F1
#
_entry.id   AF-A0A0C9WV59-F1
#
_cell.length_a   1.000
_cell.length_b   1.000
_cell.length_c   1.000
_cell.angle_alpha   90.00
_cell.angle_beta   90.00
_cell.angle_gamma   90.00
#
_symmetry.space_group_name_H-M   'P 1'
#
loop_
_entity.id
_entity.type
_entity.pdbx_description
1 polymer ?
#
loop_
_entity_poly.entity_id
_entity_poly.type
_entity_poly.pdbx_seq_one_letter_code
_entity_poly.pdbx_strand_id
1 'polypeptide(L)' 'MSPSQVEQRESERSNVSNVSQTLPRVPKRTPMACQFCRGRKLKCDGNRPSCSNCNRRGLPCMFTAVSSQR' A
#
# COMPACT_ATOMS: atom_id res chain seq x y z
N MET A 1 20.35 5.51 57.42
CA MET A 1 19.72 4.19 57.20
C MET A 1 18.60 4.39 56.20
N SER A 2 18.42 3.66 55.11
CA SER A 2 19.31 3.11 54.09
C SER A 2 18.44 3.05 52.82
N PRO A 3 18.98 3.30 51.62
CA PRO A 3 18.25 3.14 50.37
C PRO A 3 18.10 1.65 50.02
N SER A 4 16.90 1.19 49.66
CA SER A 4 16.64 -0.12 49.03
C SER A 4 15.26 -0.06 48.37
N GLN A 5 15.17 0.21 47.07
CA GLN A 5 15.29 -0.78 45.99
C GLN A 5 14.34 -1.96 46.14
N VAL A 6 13.20 -1.90 45.48
CA VAL A 6 12.55 -3.03 44.77
C VAL A 6 11.52 -2.42 43.81
N GLU A 7 11.85 -2.33 42.51
CA GLU A 7 11.45 -3.31 41.49
C GLU A 7 9.99 -3.08 41.08
N GLN A 8 9.77 -2.32 40.00
CA GLN A 8 9.07 -2.87 38.82
C GLN A 8 9.40 -2.06 37.57
N ARG A 9 10.38 -2.57 36.82
CA ARG A 9 10.42 -2.41 35.37
C ARG A 9 9.38 -3.38 34.83
N GLU A 10 8.20 -2.89 34.45
CA GLU A 10 7.27 -3.68 33.65
C GLU A 10 7.25 -3.17 32.21
N SER A 11 7.88 -4.01 31.39
CA SER A 11 7.42 -4.40 30.06
C SER A 11 7.26 -3.30 29.02
N GLU A 12 8.34 -3.11 28.27
CA GLU A 12 8.34 -3.25 26.81
C GLU A 12 7.02 -2.89 26.13
N ARG A 13 6.78 -1.59 26.00
CA ARG A 13 5.85 -1.04 25.02
C ARG A 13 6.31 -1.47 23.63
N SER A 14 5.70 -2.56 23.18
CA SER A 14 5.33 -2.86 21.80
C SER A 14 6.40 -2.48 20.79
N ASN A 15 7.29 -3.43 20.54
CA ASN A 15 8.19 -3.45 19.40
C ASN A 15 7.32 -3.50 18.12
N VAL A 16 6.88 -2.32 17.66
CA VAL A 16 6.03 -2.18 16.46
C VAL A 16 6.83 -2.71 15.29
N SER A 17 6.35 -3.85 14.84
CA SER A 17 6.91 -4.69 13.81
C SER A 17 7.02 -3.94 12.48
N ASN A 18 8.09 -4.25 11.76
CA ASN A 18 8.25 -4.07 10.32
C ASN A 18 8.40 -2.63 9.81
N VAL A 19 9.61 -2.08 9.99
CA VAL A 19 10.20 -1.18 9.00
C VAL A 19 10.42 -1.99 7.71
N SER A 20 9.35 -2.10 6.92
CA SER A 20 9.38 -2.71 5.61
C SER A 20 10.17 -1.79 4.68
N GLN A 21 11.48 -2.03 4.62
CA GLN A 21 12.36 -1.85 3.48
C GLN A 21 12.02 -0.64 2.59
N THR A 22 12.69 0.48 2.87
CA THR A 22 12.83 1.61 1.95
C THR A 22 13.70 1.20 0.75
N LEU A 23 13.24 0.25 -0.06
CA LEU A 23 13.66 0.27 -1.46
C LEU A 23 12.95 1.48 -2.09
N PRO A 24 13.64 2.31 -2.88
CA PRO A 24 12.95 3.29 -3.69
C PRO A 24 11.92 2.51 -4.51
N ARG A 25 10.64 2.70 -4.16
CA ARG A 25 9.52 2.24 -4.98
C ARG A 25 9.66 3.03 -6.27
N VAL A 26 10.51 2.56 -7.18
CA VAL A 26 10.44 2.93 -8.58
C VAL A 26 8.96 2.84 -8.87
N PRO A 27 8.27 3.96 -9.17
CA PRO A 27 6.87 3.90 -9.51
C PRO A 27 6.87 3.00 -10.72
N LYS A 28 6.45 1.74 -10.52
CA LYS A 28 6.32 0.77 -11.60
C LYS A 28 5.31 1.45 -12.50
N ARG A 29 5.80 2.16 -13.53
CA ARG A 29 4.98 2.91 -14.47
C ARG A 29 3.98 1.88 -14.92
N THR A 30 2.75 1.99 -14.44
CA THR A 30 1.73 1.02 -14.75
C THR A 30 1.46 1.27 -16.22
N PRO A 31 1.86 0.37 -17.13
CA PRO A 31 1.71 0.62 -18.56
C PRO A 31 0.22 0.60 -18.96
N MET A 32 -0.67 0.28 -18.01
CA MET A 32 -2.07 0.01 -18.26
C MET A 32 -2.95 0.68 -17.21
N ALA A 33 -3.82 1.56 -17.69
CA ALA A 33 -4.97 2.03 -16.93
C ALA A 33 -5.89 0.86 -16.57
N CYS A 34 -6.52 0.91 -15.40
CA CYS A 34 -7.57 -0.06 -15.03
C CYS A 34 -8.73 0.00 -16.05
N GLN A 35 -9.52 -1.08 -16.15
CA GLN A 35 -10.63 -1.18 -17.11
C GLN A 35 -11.61 -0.01 -16.99
N PHE A 36 -11.93 0.42 -15.77
CA PHE A 36 -12.82 1.55 -15.53
C PHE A 36 -12.26 2.84 -16.15
N CYS A 37 -11.01 3.18 -15.84
CA CYS A 37 -10.36 4.36 -16.40
C CYS A 37 -10.17 4.24 -17.91
N ARG A 38 -9.88 3.03 -18.42
CA ARG A 38 -9.73 2.77 -19.86
C ARG A 38 -11.04 2.97 -20.62
N GLY A 39 -12.15 2.41 -20.13
CA GLY A 39 -13.48 2.57 -20.74
C GLY A 39 -13.99 4.02 -20.68
N ARG A 40 -13.65 4.76 -19.61
CA ARG A 40 -14.02 6.18 -19.46
C ARG A 40 -12.99 7.17 -20.00
N LYS A 41 -11.89 6.69 -20.60
CA LYS A 41 -10.77 7.51 -21.09
C LYS A 41 -10.23 8.49 -20.03
N LEU A 42 -10.20 8.06 -18.77
CA LEU A 42 -9.69 8.85 -17.64
C LEU A 42 -8.21 8.54 -17.38
N LYS A 43 -7.49 9.52 -16.83
CA LYS A 43 -6.14 9.30 -16.31
C LYS A 43 -6.19 8.30 -15.15
N CYS A 44 -5.42 7.22 -15.28
CA CYS A 44 -5.31 6.20 -14.24
C CYS A 44 -3.93 6.29 -13.60
N ASP A 45 -3.89 6.44 -12.28
CA ASP A 45 -2.64 6.47 -11.53
C ASP A 45 -2.05 5.06 -11.31
N GLY A 46 -2.85 4.02 -11.61
CA GLY A 46 -2.44 2.62 -11.52
C GLY A 46 -2.01 2.14 -10.13
N ASN A 47 -2.39 2.87 -9.08
CA ASN A 47 -2.19 2.40 -7.70
C ASN A 47 -2.92 1.06 -7.48
N ARG A 48 -2.27 0.16 -6.73
CA ARG A 48 -2.85 -1.13 -6.30
C ARG A 48 -3.10 -1.07 -4.79
N PRO A 49 -4.23 -1.61 -4.28
CA PRO A 49 -5.21 -2.45 -4.95
C PRO A 49 -6.25 -1.70 -5.83
N SER A 50 -6.42 -0.39 -5.64
CA SER A 50 -7.36 0.45 -6.41
C SER A 50 -6.71 1.77 -6.81
N CYS A 51 -6.98 2.26 -8.02
CA CYS A 51 -6.50 3.57 -8.46
C CYS A 51 -7.24 4.70 -7.74
N SER A 52 -6.67 5.90 -7.67
CA SER A 52 -7.27 7.02 -6.93
C SER A 52 -8.69 7.35 -7.40
N ASN A 53 -8.95 7.28 -8.70
CA ASN A 53 -10.28 7.52 -9.28
C ASN A 53 -11.30 6.46 -8.86
N CYS A 54 -10.95 5.18 -8.92
CA CYS A 54 -11.83 4.10 -8.49
C CYS A 54 -12.04 4.14 -6.98
N ASN A 55 -10.99 4.40 -6.20
CA ASN A 55 -11.04 4.50 -4.74
C ASN A 55 -11.97 5.63 -4.29
N ARG A 56 -11.85 6.82 -4.88
CA ARG A 56 -12.73 7.96 -4.56
C ARG A 56 -14.19 7.72 -4.94
N ARG A 57 -14.45 6.85 -5.91
CA ARG A 57 -15.81 6.49 -6.36
C ARG A 57 -16.35 5.25 -5.67
N GLY A 58 -15.55 4.54 -4.88
CA GLY A 58 -15.93 3.25 -4.30
C GLY A 58 -16.23 2.17 -5.34
N LEU A 59 -15.64 2.26 -6.54
CA LEU A 59 -15.92 1.36 -7.65
C LEU A 59 -14.86 0.27 -7.81
N PRO A 60 -15.22 -0.90 -8.39
CA PRO A 60 -14.27 -1.96 -8.69
C PRO A 60 -13.14 -1.48 -9.60
N CYS A 61 -11.89 -1.70 -9.17
CA CYS A 61 -10.70 -1.37 -9.94
C CYS A 61 -10.04 -2.64 -10.47
N MET A 62 -10.41 -3.02 -11.70
CA MET A 62 -9.87 -4.21 -12.35
C MET A 62 -8.75 -3.84 -13.33
N PHE A 63 -7.60 -4.48 -13.22
CA PHE A 63 -6.51 -4.39 -14.20
C PHE A 63 -6.48 -5.71 -14.98
N THR A 64 -7.02 -5.73 -16.19
CA THR A 64 -6.91 -6.91 -17.07
C THR A 64 -5.51 -6.96 -17.65
N ALA A 65 -4.71 -7.97 -17.31
CA ALA A 65 -3.49 -8.22 -18.08
C ALA A 65 -3.92 -8.57 -19.51
N VAL A 66 -3.49 -7.78 -20.51
CA VAL A 66 -3.57 -8.22 -21.91
C VAL A 66 -2.62 -9.39 -22.05
N SER A 67 -3.10 -10.61 -21.83
CA SER A 67 -2.41 -11.82 -22.25
C SER A 67 -2.36 -11.76 -23.78
N SER A 68 -1.20 -11.38 -24.29
CA SER A 68 -0.89 -11.29 -25.72
C SER A 68 -1.27 -12.61 -26.39
N GLN A 69 -2.42 -12.66 -27.07
CA GLN A 69 -2.74 -13.75 -27.98
C GLN A 69 -2.08 -13.39 -29.32
N ARG A 70 -1.18 -14.29 -29.74
CA ARG A 70 -0.29 -14.20 -30.91
C ARG A 70 -1.02 -13.93 -32.22
#